data_AF-A0A9Q5Z5M0-F1
#
_entry.id   AF-A0A9Q5Z5M0-F1
#
_cell.length_a   1.000
_cell.length_b   1.000
_cell.length_c   1.000
_cell.angle_alpha   90.00
_cell.angle_beta   90.00
_cell.angle_gamma   90.00
#
_symmetry.space_group_name_H-M   'P 1'
#
loop_
_entity.id
_entity.type
_entity.pdbx_description
1 polymer ?
#
loop_
_entity_poly.entity_id
_entity_poly.type
_entity_poly.pdbx_seq_one_letter_code
_entity_poly.pdbx_strand_id
1 'polypeptide(L)'
;MSQMTLFEPPVIFTKRIKELKDNSELNREQAQLLLQVELGFALMECLGIDDEPVTAVWAILSGMPLRHPRLQNLDESQRRAVANARQIIPFSARFVWLGALRFYIRNIPQNWRNYDFNIQDLDSQILHAAKSLRHQVHQNLIYMKAV
;
A
#
# COMPACT_ATOMS: atom_id res chain seq x y z
N MET A 1 -29.67 -23.24 6.24
CA MET A 1 -28.31 -23.28 6.84
C MET A 1 -27.55 -22.08 6.29
N SER A 2 -27.15 -21.15 7.15
CA SER A 2 -26.48 -19.91 6.74
C SER A 2 -25.04 -20.23 6.39
N GLN A 3 -24.70 -20.24 5.10
CA GLN A 3 -23.31 -20.21 4.65
C GLN A 3 -22.77 -18.83 5.01
N MET A 4 -22.05 -18.74 6.13
CA MET A 4 -21.18 -17.60 6.38
C MET A 4 -20.06 -17.65 5.34
N THR A 5 -20.27 -16.98 4.20
CA THR A 5 -19.21 -16.62 3.26
C THR A 5 -18.40 -15.47 3.86
N LEU A 6 -17.82 -15.69 5.04
CA LEU A 6 -16.79 -14.82 5.55
C LEU A 6 -15.58 -15.06 4.65
N PHE A 7 -15.20 -14.01 3.92
CA PHE A 7 -13.96 -13.98 3.16
C PHE A 7 -12.81 -14.45 4.08
N GLU A 8 -12.29 -15.65 3.86
CA GLU A 8 -11.11 -16.11 4.57
C GLU A 8 -9.91 -15.35 4.01
N PRO A 9 -9.27 -14.46 4.80
CA PRO A 9 -8.11 -13.73 4.31
C PRO A 9 -7.02 -14.73 3.92
N PRO A 10 -6.32 -14.52 2.79
CA PRO A 10 -5.30 -15.46 2.33
C PRO A 10 -4.29 -15.75 3.44
N VAL A 11 -3.85 -17.01 3.57
CA VAL A 11 -2.98 -17.49 4.67
C VAL A 11 -1.75 -16.62 4.89
N ILE A 12 -1.20 -16.05 3.81
CA ILE A 12 -0.06 -15.12 3.86
C ILE A 12 -0.40 -13.84 4.64
N PHE A 13 -1.60 -13.27 4.46
CA PHE A 13 -2.07 -12.11 5.23
C PHE A 13 -2.32 -12.49 6.68
N THR A 14 -2.95 -13.62 6.95
CA THR A 14 -3.24 -14.07 8.32
C THR A 14 -1.94 -14.34 9.08
N LYS A 15 -0.94 -14.93 8.40
CA LYS A 15 0.41 -15.14 8.92
C LYS A 15 1.10 -13.80 9.18
N ARG A 16 1.04 -12.85 8.25
CA ARG A 16 1.64 -11.52 8.41
C ARG A 16 1.00 -10.71 9.53
N ILE A 17 -0.33 -10.74 9.65
CA ILE A 17 -1.07 -10.08 10.74
C ILE A 17 -0.71 -10.74 12.07
N LYS A 18 -0.56 -12.06 12.12
CA LYS A 18 -0.14 -12.78 13.33
C LYS A 18 1.30 -12.42 13.72
N GLU A 19 2.22 -12.39 12.75
CA GLU A 19 3.60 -11.91 12.93
C GLU A 19 3.65 -10.48 13.47
N LEU A 20 2.73 -9.60 13.06
CA LEU A 20 2.62 -8.22 13.55
C LEU A 20 1.97 -8.13 14.94
N LYS A 21 0.99 -8.99 15.25
CA LYS A 21 0.30 -9.01 16.55
C LYS A 21 1.16 -9.57 17.68
N ASP A 22 1.98 -10.56 17.37
CA ASP A 22 2.80 -11.28 18.36
C ASP A 22 4.24 -10.71 18.46
N ASN A 23 4.54 -9.61 17.74
CA ASN A 23 5.88 -9.00 17.72
C ASN A 23 6.08 -7.93 18.79
N SER A 24 7.25 -7.94 19.42
CA SER A 24 7.72 -6.88 20.32
C SER A 24 8.52 -5.78 19.60
N GLU A 25 8.93 -6.00 18.34
CA GLU A 25 9.79 -5.05 17.59
C GLU A 25 9.05 -3.85 17.01
N LEU A 26 7.76 -4.00 16.69
CA LEU A 26 6.92 -2.93 16.18
C LEU A 26 5.79 -2.66 17.16
N ASN A 27 5.68 -1.42 17.61
CA ASN A 27 4.50 -1.01 18.34
C ASN A 27 3.27 -0.93 17.40
N ARG A 28 2.08 -0.83 18.01
CA ARG A 28 0.81 -0.80 17.27
C ARG A 28 0.75 0.31 16.22
N GLU A 29 1.29 1.49 16.52
CA GLU A 29 1.27 2.64 15.61
C GLU A 29 2.18 2.42 14.41
N GLN A 30 3.38 1.87 14.62
CA GLN A 30 4.31 1.49 13.55
C GLN A 30 3.71 0.40 12.66
N ALA A 31 3.07 -0.62 13.25
CA ALA A 31 2.40 -1.67 12.50
C ALA A 31 1.22 -1.13 11.67
N GLN A 32 0.43 -0.22 12.25
CA GLN A 32 -0.65 0.45 11.53
C GLN A 32 -0.12 1.29 10.37
N LEU A 33 0.93 2.08 10.61
CA LEU A 33 1.55 2.90 9.58
C LEU A 33 2.15 2.05 8.44
N LEU A 34 2.83 0.94 8.79
CA LEU A 34 3.36 -0.02 7.83
C LEU A 34 2.25 -0.47 6.87
N LEU A 35 1.13 -0.94 7.42
CA LEU A 35 0.00 -1.42 6.64
C LEU A 35 -0.62 -0.32 5.78
N GLN A 36 -0.78 0.89 6.31
CA GLN A 36 -1.38 2.01 5.58
C GLN A 36 -0.51 2.45 4.40
N VAL A 37 0.80 2.59 4.60
CA VAL A 37 1.73 3.00 3.55
C VAL A 37 1.83 1.92 2.47
N GLU A 38 2.00 0.65 2.87
CA GLU A 38 2.13 -0.46 1.91
C GLU A 38 0.85 -0.74 1.14
N LEU A 39 -0.32 -0.57 1.77
CA LEU A 39 -1.61 -0.64 1.06
C LEU A 39 -1.72 0.46 0.01
N GLY A 40 -1.26 1.69 0.33
CA GLY A 40 -1.23 2.80 -0.62
C GLY A 40 -0.39 2.48 -1.86
N PHE A 41 0.79 1.89 -1.66
CA PHE A 41 1.67 1.48 -2.76
C PHE A 41 1.14 0.29 -3.54
N ALA A 42 0.64 -0.75 -2.87
CA ALA A 42 0.03 -1.90 -3.53
C ALA A 42 -1.19 -1.48 -4.38
N LEU A 43 -1.93 -0.46 -3.94
CA LEU A 43 -3.01 0.12 -4.73
C LEU A 43 -2.47 0.76 -6.02
N MET A 44 -1.41 1.58 -5.94
CA MET A 44 -0.79 2.18 -7.14
C MET A 44 -0.38 1.10 -8.15
N GLU A 45 0.21 0.00 -7.68
CA GLU A 45 0.59 -1.12 -8.54
C GLU A 45 -0.63 -1.82 -9.16
N CYS A 46 -1.70 -2.03 -8.39
CA CYS A 46 -2.93 -2.65 -8.88
C CYS A 46 -3.64 -1.78 -9.94
N LEU A 47 -3.52 -0.45 -9.82
CA LEU A 47 -3.98 0.50 -10.82
C LEU A 47 -2.96 0.69 -11.97
N GLY A 48 -1.76 0.12 -11.79
CA GLY A 48 -0.63 0.18 -12.69
C GLY A 48 -0.13 1.61 -12.94
N ILE A 49 -0.10 2.40 -11.89
CA ILE A 49 0.43 3.78 -11.86
C ILE A 49 1.72 3.83 -11.02
N ASP A 50 2.46 2.72 -11.00
CA ASP A 50 3.70 2.57 -10.22
C ASP A 50 4.92 3.22 -10.88
N ASP A 51 4.74 3.81 -12.07
CA ASP A 51 5.66 4.72 -12.74
C ASP A 51 5.56 6.17 -12.23
N GLU A 52 4.58 6.47 -11.36
CA GLU A 52 4.45 7.77 -10.71
C GLU A 52 5.36 7.90 -9.46
N PRO A 53 5.66 9.14 -9.02
CA PRO A 53 6.34 9.37 -7.76
C PRO A 53 5.62 8.76 -6.57
N VAL A 54 6.37 8.37 -5.53
CA VAL A 54 5.82 7.79 -4.30
C VAL A 54 4.89 8.75 -3.56
N THR A 55 4.96 10.04 -3.88
CA THR A 55 4.06 11.05 -3.36
C THR A 55 2.74 11.11 -4.12
N ALA A 56 2.58 10.54 -5.31
CA ALA A 56 1.31 10.58 -6.04
C ALA A 56 0.15 9.86 -5.32
N VAL A 57 0.45 8.96 -4.38
CA VAL A 57 -0.56 8.19 -3.61
C VAL A 57 -1.59 9.09 -2.93
N TRP A 58 -1.19 10.23 -2.34
CA TRP A 58 -2.13 11.11 -1.64
C TRP A 58 -3.23 11.65 -2.57
N ALA A 59 -2.95 11.81 -3.86
CA ALA A 59 -3.93 12.31 -4.82
C ALA A 59 -5.03 11.27 -5.08
N ILE A 60 -4.65 9.99 -5.17
CA ILE A 60 -5.61 8.88 -5.28
C ILE A 60 -6.47 8.79 -4.02
N LEU A 61 -5.86 8.91 -2.84
CA LEU A 61 -6.56 8.81 -1.56
C LEU A 61 -7.49 10.00 -1.31
N SER A 62 -7.09 11.21 -1.71
CA SER A 62 -7.90 12.43 -1.54
C SER A 62 -8.99 12.60 -2.60
N GLY A 63 -8.97 11.81 -3.67
CA GLY A 63 -9.87 12.03 -4.81
C GLY A 63 -9.53 13.26 -5.64
N MET A 64 -8.33 13.81 -5.47
CA MET A 64 -7.82 14.84 -6.35
C MET A 64 -7.65 14.30 -7.76
N PRO A 65 -8.01 15.09 -8.79
CA PRO A 65 -7.83 14.69 -10.17
C PRO A 65 -6.34 14.63 -10.50
N LEU A 66 -5.79 13.41 -10.59
CA LEU A 66 -4.47 13.18 -11.16
C LEU A 66 -4.65 12.87 -12.65
N ARG A 67 -3.97 13.63 -13.52
CA ARG A 67 -4.06 13.45 -14.97
C ARG A 67 -3.25 12.24 -15.41
N HIS A 68 -3.73 11.04 -15.07
CA HIS A 68 -3.15 9.79 -15.52
C HIS A 68 -4.14 9.02 -16.41
N PRO A 69 -3.75 8.57 -17.62
CA PRO A 69 -4.66 7.88 -18.54
C PRO A 69 -5.36 6.67 -17.92
N ARG A 70 -4.68 5.94 -17.03
CA ARG A 70 -5.26 4.75 -16.36
C ARG A 70 -6.38 5.11 -15.37
N LEU A 71 -6.34 6.28 -14.75
CA LEU A 71 -7.37 6.71 -13.79
C LEU A 71 -8.69 7.11 -14.48
N GLN A 72 -8.66 7.42 -15.78
CA GLN A 72 -9.85 7.74 -16.55
C GLN A 72 -10.67 6.49 -16.89
N ASN A 73 -10.01 5.32 -16.98
CA ASN A 73 -10.59 4.08 -17.44
C ASN A 73 -10.56 2.97 -16.38
N LEU A 74 -10.77 3.32 -15.10
CA LEU A 74 -10.81 2.34 -14.02
C LEU A 74 -12.04 1.42 -14.14
N ASP A 75 -11.81 0.13 -14.02
CA ASP A 75 -12.87 -0.88 -13.93
C ASP A 75 -13.57 -0.85 -12.55
N GLU A 76 -14.66 -1.60 -12.39
CA GLU A 76 -15.44 -1.63 -11.15
C GLU A 76 -14.66 -2.22 -9.96
N SER A 77 -13.76 -3.18 -10.20
CA SER A 77 -12.90 -3.76 -9.15
C SER A 77 -11.90 -2.73 -8.65
N GLN A 78 -11.28 -1.98 -9.55
CA GLN A 78 -10.30 -0.94 -9.26
C GLN A 78 -10.94 0.25 -8.54
N ARG A 79 -12.14 0.67 -8.97
CA ARG A 79 -12.92 1.70 -8.26
C ARG A 79 -13.25 1.28 -6.82
N ARG A 80 -13.64 0.02 -6.62
CA ARG A 80 -13.87 -0.54 -5.27
C ARG A 80 -12.58 -0.59 -4.45
N ALA A 81 -11.47 -1.00 -5.04
CA ALA A 81 -10.17 -1.01 -4.36
C ALA A 81 -9.77 0.40 -3.87
N VAL A 82 -9.94 1.42 -4.72
CA VAL A 82 -9.72 2.83 -4.34
C VAL A 82 -10.64 3.24 -3.19
N ALA A 83 -11.94 2.97 -3.29
CA ALA A 83 -12.90 3.33 -2.25
C ALA A 83 -12.57 2.68 -0.88
N ASN A 84 -12.21 1.39 -0.89
CA ASN A 84 -11.81 0.68 0.33
C ASN A 84 -10.51 1.24 0.91
N ALA A 85 -9.51 1.52 0.07
CA ALA A 85 -8.25 2.11 0.52
C ALA A 85 -8.46 3.49 1.18
N ARG A 86 -9.38 4.31 0.66
CA ARG A 86 -9.74 5.62 1.24
C ARG A 86 -10.37 5.51 2.63
N GLN A 87 -11.09 4.43 2.92
CA GLN A 87 -11.66 4.20 4.26
C GLN A 87 -10.61 3.77 5.28
N ILE A 88 -9.56 3.08 4.83
CA ILE A 88 -8.51 2.50 5.69
C ILE A 88 -7.36 3.47 5.93
N ILE A 89 -7.02 4.27 4.91
CA ILE A 89 -5.86 5.15 4.90
C ILE A 89 -6.33 6.60 5.14
N PRO A 90 -6.04 7.21 6.31
CA PRO A 90 -6.56 8.51 6.70
C PRO A 90 -5.77 9.69 6.09
N PHE A 91 -5.07 9.49 4.98
CA PHE A 91 -4.18 10.49 4.39
C PHE A 91 -4.87 11.22 3.23
N SER A 92 -5.50 12.35 3.55
CA SER A 92 -6.23 13.18 2.58
C SER A 92 -5.41 14.33 1.98
N ALA A 93 -4.15 14.49 2.38
CA ALA A 93 -3.31 15.61 1.97
C ALA A 93 -1.85 15.21 1.73
N ARG A 94 -1.21 15.92 0.79
CA ARG A 94 0.20 15.70 0.40
C ARG A 94 1.16 15.75 1.58
N PHE A 95 1.07 16.78 2.42
CA PHE A 95 1.97 16.95 3.55
C PHE A 95 1.82 15.85 4.61
N VAL A 96 0.58 15.39 4.84
CA VAL A 96 0.29 14.30 5.79
C VAL A 96 0.88 12.99 5.28
N TRP A 97 0.69 12.68 3.99
CA TRP A 97 1.32 11.53 3.34
C TRP A 97 2.84 11.59 3.38
N LEU A 98 3.45 12.74 3.06
CA LEU A 98 4.89 12.94 3.14
C LEU A 98 5.43 12.74 4.57
N GLY A 99 4.71 13.24 5.58
CA GLY A 99 5.04 12.99 6.99
C GLY A 99 5.02 11.51 7.33
N ALA A 100 3.97 10.81 6.90
CA ALA A 100 3.82 9.36 7.07
C ALA A 100 4.95 8.59 6.39
N LEU A 101 5.34 8.94 5.16
CA LEU A 101 6.47 8.33 4.45
C LEU A 101 7.81 8.56 5.17
N ARG A 102 8.06 9.78 5.64
CA ARG A 102 9.30 10.07 6.40
C ARG A 102 9.36 9.27 7.69
N PHE A 103 8.22 9.12 8.37
CA PHE A 103 8.15 8.29 9.58
C PHE A 103 8.34 6.80 9.25
N TYR A 104 7.70 6.30 8.18
CA TYR A 104 7.87 4.94 7.67
C TYR A 104 9.33 4.61 7.41
N ILE A 105 10.05 5.47 6.70
CA ILE A 105 11.47 5.25 6.35
C ILE A 105 12.37 5.30 7.60
N ARG A 106 12.11 6.23 8.53
CA ARG A 106 12.97 6.43 9.72
C ARG A 106 12.75 5.40 10.82
N ASN A 107 11.50 5.05 11.07
CA ASN A 107 11.10 4.40 12.32
C ASN A 107 10.64 2.96 12.12
N ILE A 108 10.52 2.48 10.88
CA ILE A 108 10.20 1.08 10.60
C ILE A 108 11.47 0.39 10.08
N PRO A 109 11.94 -0.67 10.77
CA PRO A 109 13.16 -1.36 10.36
C PRO A 109 13.02 -1.92 8.94
N GLN A 110 14.12 -1.86 8.17
CA GLN A 110 14.13 -2.18 6.74
C GLN A 110 13.66 -3.60 6.43
N ASN A 111 13.95 -4.56 7.32
CA ASN A 111 13.48 -5.94 7.21
C ASN A 111 11.93 -6.03 7.22
N TRP A 112 11.20 -5.06 7.78
CA TRP A 112 9.74 -5.07 7.77
C TRP A 112 9.13 -4.45 6.52
N ARG A 113 9.90 -3.66 5.77
CA ARG A 113 9.44 -2.83 4.66
C ARG A 113 9.51 -3.57 3.31
N ASN A 114 8.41 -3.52 2.56
CA ASN A 114 8.34 -4.01 1.17
C ASN A 114 8.88 -3.00 0.15
N TYR A 115 9.07 -1.75 0.56
CA TYR A 115 9.57 -0.69 -0.28
C TYR A 115 10.70 0.04 0.43
N ASP A 116 11.77 0.32 -0.29
CA ASP A 116 12.92 1.04 0.24
C ASP A 116 13.14 2.34 -0.52
N PHE A 117 13.06 3.44 0.22
CA PHE A 117 13.14 4.78 -0.32
C PHE A 117 14.26 5.53 0.39
N ASN A 118 14.93 6.41 -0.35
CA ASN A 118 15.74 7.44 0.26
C ASN A 118 14.79 8.46 0.91
N ILE A 119 15.13 8.96 2.09
CA ILE A 119 14.32 10.02 2.72
C ILE A 119 14.44 11.36 2.00
N GLN A 120 15.52 11.56 1.24
CA GLN A 120 15.76 12.73 0.40
C GLN A 120 15.02 12.57 -0.93
N ASP A 121 14.49 13.67 -1.44
CA ASP A 121 13.89 13.75 -2.78
C ASP A 121 12.78 12.73 -3.07
N LEU A 122 11.88 12.49 -2.10
CA LEU A 122 10.72 11.60 -2.26
C LEU A 122 9.84 11.94 -3.47
N ASP A 123 9.84 13.20 -3.91
CA ASP A 123 9.08 13.62 -5.09
C ASP A 123 9.67 13.16 -6.43
N SER A 124 10.94 12.73 -6.42
CA SER A 124 11.64 12.21 -7.61
C SER A 124 11.76 10.70 -7.60
N GLN A 125 11.32 10.03 -6.53
CA GLN A 125 11.45 8.58 -6.40
C GLN A 125 10.21 7.87 -6.96
N ILE A 126 10.45 7.04 -7.97
CA ILE A 126 9.43 6.26 -8.66
C ILE A 126 9.13 4.99 -7.86
N LEU A 127 7.84 4.68 -7.68
CA LEU A 127 7.40 3.58 -6.83
C LEU A 127 7.95 2.22 -7.29
N HIS A 128 7.86 1.91 -8.59
CA HIS A 128 8.34 0.65 -9.13
C HIS A 128 9.84 0.43 -8.83
N ALA A 129 10.65 1.47 -8.88
CA ALA A 129 12.10 1.37 -8.67
C ALA A 129 12.47 1.04 -7.22
N ALA A 130 11.55 1.23 -6.27
CA ALA A 130 11.79 1.09 -4.84
C ALA A 130 11.35 -0.27 -4.26
N LYS A 131 10.82 -1.18 -5.09
CA LYS A 131 10.37 -2.51 -4.65
C LYS A 131 11.55 -3.30 -4.05
N SER A 132 11.40 -3.79 -2.82
CA SER A 132 12.41 -4.63 -2.17
C SER A 132 12.21 -6.11 -2.49
N LEU A 133 13.20 -6.96 -2.17
CA LEU A 133 13.12 -8.42 -2.38
C LEU A 133 11.89 -9.09 -1.72
N ARG A 134 11.34 -8.50 -0.65
CA ARG A 134 10.11 -9.01 0.01
C ARG A 134 8.84 -8.81 -0.82
N HIS A 135 8.87 -7.94 -1.84
CA HIS A 135 7.76 -7.72 -2.77
C HIS A 135 7.34 -8.98 -3.53
N GLN A 136 8.23 -9.97 -3.72
CA GLN A 136 7.87 -11.25 -4.35
C GLN A 136 6.69 -11.96 -3.65
N VAL A 137 6.51 -11.76 -2.34
CA VAL A 137 5.36 -12.30 -1.60
C VAL A 137 4.04 -11.69 -2.10
N HIS A 138 4.06 -10.43 -2.56
CA HIS A 138 2.90 -9.74 -3.13
C HIS A 138 2.72 -10.01 -4.63
N GLN A 139 3.78 -10.33 -5.37
CA GLN A 139 3.66 -10.72 -6.79
C GLN A 139 2.76 -11.95 -6.97
N ASN A 140 2.81 -12.91 -6.03
CA ASN A 140 1.92 -14.09 -6.05
C ASN A 140 0.42 -13.73 -5.95
N LEU A 141 0.05 -12.56 -5.41
CA LEU A 141 -1.35 -12.12 -5.30
C LEU A 141 -1.91 -11.62 -6.64
N ILE A 142 -1.06 -11.06 -7.51
CA ILE A 142 -1.47 -10.56 -8.82
C ILE A 142 -1.64 -11.75 -9.80
N TYR A 143 -0.78 -12.77 -9.69
CA TYR A 143 -0.85 -13.96 -10.55
C TYR A 143 -1.97 -14.95 -10.16
N MET A 144 -2.49 -14.92 -8.93
CA MET A 144 -3.67 -15.73 -8.56
C MET A 144 -5.00 -15.25 -9.18
N LYS A 145 -5.01 -14.15 -9.93
CA LYS A 145 -6.16 -13.72 -10.76
C LYS A 145 -6.11 -14.22 -12.21
N ALA A 146 -5.08 -14.98 -12.59
CA ALA A 146 -4.87 -15.45 -13.97
C ALA A 146 -5.15 -16.96 -14.18
N VAL A 147 -5.89 -17.60 -13.27
CA VAL A 147 -6.35 -19.00 -13.41
C VAL A 147 -7.87 -19.07 -13.23
#